data_AF-A0A1M7RGN2-F1
#
_entry.id   AF-A0A1M7RGN2-F1
#
_cell.length_a   1.000
_cell.length_b   1.000
_cell.length_c   1.000
_cell.angle_alpha   90.00
_cell.angle_beta   90.00
_cell.angle_gamma   90.00
#
_symmetry.space_group_name_H-M   'P 1'
#
loop_
_entity.id
_entity.type
_entity.pdbx_description
1 polymer ?
#
loop_
_entity_poly.entity_id
_entity_poly.type
_entity_poly.pdbx_seq_one_letter_code
_entity_poly.pdbx_strand_id
1 'polypeptide(L)'
;MTGFERVFVSYHQMQVTTCVDTHSELGIYQAGDDLVHLTGAGDLTVMTGPHTGWVDVRVTVRTAAPADPAGWDAVTETTLWCPEGELSVHGLMGESPEAFRAIAVPGPGLLRVQVRARNRTPEGEEDAGGPAEQYEIVLWPVTTDTGFRTLCADRLSAQPWSAPPAGAAGWAMVHLVTGVDDVLREAVVRRRRTAPHPAFVPRVPGRSTAPEPRVAVRRSRTLPAARAAAIVADPDGALGLRDLRLSAGPLTARLGTGTTVSEWRWENAAGPVPDEVPGSVELTVESVPGRSDGELTVHHRGVRGGDAIPLGLIWDHLLDRASTGSETPHPWERTLAELAAEVAEAHAAAVRRRERAEAKEWGGRPPTDRLRALRSNARGLANYDRDLVDVIAAADPGLQRDIARWAARRACAISGLDTVGWIAAGLSSLERGEQPFEDEAATWDRLWSDPRAPRTVVTSPPSPVRPQGTPNFSQQAMALPAVFAAAHEDPLAAAFDALWAAAGASGFDGYQPFLTSVRVAFPALTGD
;
A
#
# COMPACT_ATOMS: atom_id res chain seq x y z
N MET A 1 40.87 -3.17 -5.56
CA MET A 1 41.85 -3.15 -6.68
C MET A 1 42.90 -2.10 -6.37
N THR A 2 44.12 -2.16 -6.93
CA THR A 2 45.22 -1.26 -6.52
C THR A 2 45.54 -0.13 -7.51
N GLY A 3 45.07 -0.23 -8.76
CA GLY A 3 45.30 0.78 -9.82
C GLY A 3 44.16 1.80 -9.96
N PHE A 4 44.45 2.91 -10.65
CA PHE A 4 43.44 3.82 -11.16
C PHE A 4 42.95 3.30 -12.52
N GLU A 5 41.64 3.41 -12.74
CA GLU A 5 40.96 3.10 -13.99
C GLU A 5 40.24 4.35 -14.49
N ARG A 6 40.15 4.50 -15.81
CA ARG A 6 39.48 5.64 -16.42
C ARG A 6 37.97 5.47 -16.41
N VAL A 7 37.26 6.48 -15.89
CA VAL A 7 35.80 6.56 -15.91
C VAL A 7 35.39 7.75 -16.76
N PHE A 8 34.49 7.53 -17.73
CA PHE A 8 33.91 8.61 -18.51
C PHE A 8 32.79 9.26 -17.71
N VAL A 9 32.87 10.57 -17.50
CA VAL A 9 31.90 11.36 -16.74
C VAL A 9 31.17 12.33 -17.65
N SER A 10 29.97 12.71 -17.25
CA SER A 10 29.08 13.62 -17.97
C SER A 10 28.26 14.40 -16.96
N TYR A 11 27.95 15.66 -17.25
CA TYR A 11 27.23 16.57 -16.36
C TYR A 11 27.88 16.72 -14.97
N HIS A 12 29.22 16.72 -14.90
CA HIS A 12 29.98 16.80 -13.64
C HIS A 12 29.71 15.64 -12.68
N GLN A 13 29.34 14.46 -13.18
CA GLN A 13 28.80 13.40 -12.33
C GLN A 13 29.36 12.01 -12.62
N MET A 14 29.70 11.35 -11.52
CA MET A 14 29.89 9.91 -11.39
C MET A 14 28.95 9.38 -10.30
N GLN A 15 28.46 8.16 -10.42
CA GLN A 15 27.54 7.53 -9.49
C GLN A 15 28.18 6.31 -8.83
N VAL A 16 27.86 6.13 -7.55
CA VAL A 16 28.14 4.91 -6.79
C VAL A 16 26.79 4.36 -6.35
N THR A 17 26.49 3.13 -6.75
CA THR A 17 25.20 2.48 -6.46
C THR A 17 25.41 1.09 -5.90
N THR A 18 24.59 0.69 -4.94
CA THR A 18 24.57 -0.65 -4.33
C THR A 18 23.46 -1.54 -4.90
N CYS A 19 22.65 -1.03 -5.82
CA CYS A 19 21.56 -1.75 -6.47
C CYS A 19 21.50 -1.36 -7.94
N VAL A 20 21.62 -2.35 -8.83
CA VAL A 20 21.84 -2.11 -10.27
C VAL A 20 20.60 -1.51 -10.98
N ASP A 21 19.44 -1.51 -10.31
CA ASP A 21 18.14 -1.11 -10.87
C ASP A 21 17.49 0.13 -10.17
N THR A 22 18.17 0.77 -9.21
CA THR A 22 17.65 1.97 -8.55
C THR A 22 18.22 3.24 -9.18
N HIS A 23 17.36 4.03 -9.82
CA HIS A 23 17.68 5.41 -10.12
C HIS A 23 17.68 6.23 -8.83
N SER A 24 18.49 7.29 -8.80
CA SER A 24 18.51 8.32 -7.76
C SER A 24 17.10 8.68 -7.28
N GLU A 25 16.74 8.25 -6.06
CA GLU A 25 15.43 8.48 -5.49
C GLU A 25 15.31 9.88 -4.86
N LEU A 26 16.43 10.38 -4.34
CA LEU A 26 16.65 11.69 -3.76
C LEU A 26 17.38 12.56 -4.78
N GLY A 27 16.93 13.80 -4.96
CA GLY A 27 17.57 14.73 -5.89
C GLY A 27 18.99 15.08 -5.46
N ILE A 28 19.88 15.28 -6.44
CA ILE A 28 21.14 15.99 -6.18
C ILE A 28 20.83 17.38 -5.60
N TYR A 29 21.77 17.92 -4.83
CA TYR A 29 21.57 19.17 -4.09
C TYR A 29 20.49 19.12 -3.00
N GLN A 30 20.22 17.94 -2.42
CA GLN A 30 19.36 17.83 -1.23
C GLN A 30 20.10 17.39 0.04
N ALA A 31 21.13 16.56 -0.08
CA ALA A 31 21.95 16.11 1.04
C ALA A 31 23.39 15.86 0.57
N GLY A 32 24.38 16.62 1.06
CA GLY A 32 25.77 16.47 0.63
C GLY A 32 26.62 17.72 0.80
N ASP A 33 27.76 17.74 0.12
CA ASP A 33 28.69 18.86 -0.06
C ASP A 33 29.17 18.96 -1.53
N ASP A 34 30.16 19.81 -1.79
CA ASP A 34 30.71 20.06 -3.13
C ASP A 34 31.39 18.85 -3.79
N LEU A 35 31.59 17.74 -3.07
CA LEU A 35 32.19 16.51 -3.60
C LEU A 35 31.18 15.37 -3.68
N VAL A 36 30.32 15.18 -2.67
CA VAL A 36 29.39 14.04 -2.62
C VAL A 36 27.98 14.49 -2.30
N HIS A 37 27.03 14.06 -3.12
CA HIS A 37 25.60 14.14 -2.84
C HIS A 37 25.02 12.75 -2.60
N LEU A 38 24.34 12.56 -1.48
CA LEU A 38 23.50 11.39 -1.26
C LEU A 38 22.27 11.48 -2.17
N THR A 39 21.98 10.42 -2.92
CA THR A 39 20.88 10.40 -3.90
C THR A 39 19.92 9.22 -3.71
N GLY A 40 20.11 8.44 -2.64
CA GLY A 40 19.21 7.38 -2.21
C GLY A 40 19.75 6.69 -0.96
N ALA A 41 19.04 5.68 -0.46
CA ALA A 41 19.57 4.87 0.65
C ALA A 41 20.81 4.07 0.23
N GLY A 42 20.87 3.63 -1.02
CA GLY A 42 21.96 2.84 -1.60
C GLY A 42 22.76 3.56 -2.69
N ASP A 43 22.54 4.87 -2.88
CA ASP A 43 23.04 5.64 -4.01
C ASP A 43 23.67 6.97 -3.58
N LEU A 44 24.79 7.31 -4.20
CA LEU A 44 25.38 8.65 -4.14
C LEU A 44 25.92 9.09 -5.50
N THR A 45 26.00 10.40 -5.66
CA THR A 45 26.62 11.09 -6.79
C THR A 45 27.90 11.76 -6.30
N VAL A 46 29.01 11.52 -6.99
CA VAL A 46 30.28 12.21 -6.86
C VAL A 46 30.34 13.33 -7.90
N MET A 47 30.59 14.55 -7.44
CA MET A 47 30.73 15.73 -8.28
C MET A 47 32.13 15.82 -8.86
N THR A 48 32.25 16.00 -10.18
CA THR A 48 33.52 16.09 -10.90
C THR A 48 33.81 17.47 -11.47
N GLY A 49 35.10 17.82 -11.60
CA GLY A 49 35.51 19.09 -12.19
C GLY A 49 35.07 19.20 -13.66
N PRO A 50 35.50 18.28 -14.55
CA PRO A 50 35.04 18.23 -15.93
C PRO A 50 33.55 18.00 -16.04
N HIS A 51 32.89 18.80 -16.88
CA HIS A 51 31.50 18.56 -17.28
C HIS A 51 31.39 17.21 -17.99
N THR A 52 32.18 17.02 -19.04
CA THR A 52 32.22 15.79 -19.84
C THR A 52 33.66 15.44 -20.15
N GLY A 53 34.07 14.20 -19.86
CA GLY A 53 35.45 13.80 -20.08
C GLY A 53 35.82 12.54 -19.33
N TRP A 54 37.12 12.34 -19.11
CA TRP A 54 37.64 11.19 -18.40
C TRP A 54 38.32 11.62 -17.11
N VAL A 55 38.03 10.89 -16.04
CA VAL A 55 38.70 11.03 -14.75
C VAL A 55 39.32 9.69 -14.36
N ASP A 56 40.35 9.75 -13.53
CA ASP A 56 41.01 8.55 -12.99
C ASP A 56 40.36 8.18 -11.66
N VAL A 57 39.84 6.96 -11.55
CA VAL A 57 39.13 6.49 -10.36
C VAL A 57 39.79 5.24 -9.81
N ARG A 58 39.91 5.15 -8.49
CA ARG A 58 40.34 3.93 -7.78
C ARG A 58 39.31 3.57 -6.73
N VAL A 59 38.94 2.28 -6.67
CA VAL A 59 38.08 1.74 -5.62
C VAL A 59 38.85 0.80 -4.70
N THR A 60 38.84 1.12 -3.41
CA THR A 60 39.55 0.39 -2.36
C THR A 60 38.57 -0.13 -1.32
N VAL A 61 38.35 -1.45 -1.30
CA VAL A 61 37.55 -2.13 -0.28
C VAL A 61 38.44 -2.51 0.91
N ARG A 62 37.96 -2.22 2.13
CA ARG A 62 38.64 -2.46 3.40
C ARG A 62 37.71 -3.15 4.39
N THR A 63 38.30 -3.76 5.40
CA THR A 63 37.58 -4.36 6.54
C THR A 63 37.33 -3.40 7.69
N ALA A 64 38.01 -2.24 7.69
CA ALA A 64 37.92 -1.22 8.73
C ALA A 64 38.25 0.17 8.16
N ALA A 65 37.95 1.20 8.95
CA ALA A 65 38.20 2.59 8.60
C ALA A 65 39.66 2.82 8.15
N PRO A 66 39.89 3.61 7.08
CA PRO A 66 41.23 3.96 6.65
C PRO A 66 41.90 4.93 7.64
N ALA A 67 43.22 5.04 7.55
CA ALA A 67 43.96 6.11 8.21
C ALA A 67 43.59 7.48 7.61
N ASP A 68 43.99 8.55 8.32
CA ASP A 68 43.76 9.94 7.94
C ASP A 68 44.10 10.22 6.46
N PRO A 69 43.19 10.83 5.68
CA PRO A 69 43.36 11.02 4.24
C PRO A 69 44.27 12.22 3.93
N ALA A 70 45.47 12.27 4.51
CA ALA A 70 46.43 13.34 4.25
C ALA A 70 46.84 13.40 2.76
N GLY A 71 46.94 14.61 2.21
CA GLY A 71 47.41 14.84 0.84
C GLY A 71 46.32 14.77 -0.25
N TRP A 72 45.04 14.73 0.13
CA TRP A 72 43.91 14.89 -0.77
C TRP A 72 43.36 16.33 -0.69
N ASP A 73 42.81 16.84 -1.80
CA ASP A 73 42.31 18.21 -1.89
C ASP A 73 40.91 18.36 -1.30
N ALA A 74 40.08 17.32 -1.45
CA ALA A 74 38.74 17.23 -0.90
C ALA A 74 38.46 15.81 -0.41
N VAL A 75 37.81 15.67 0.73
CA VAL A 75 37.45 14.37 1.31
C VAL A 75 36.11 14.43 1.99
N THR A 76 35.22 13.54 1.59
CA THR A 76 33.85 13.46 2.10
C THR A 76 33.49 12.02 2.44
N GLU A 77 32.73 11.84 3.49
CA GLU A 77 32.35 10.54 4.02
C GLU A 77 30.84 10.45 4.26
N THR A 78 30.23 9.33 3.88
CA THR A 78 28.80 9.03 4.09
C THR A 78 28.54 7.53 4.19
N THR A 79 27.32 7.12 4.54
CA THR A 79 26.92 5.71 4.63
C THR A 79 25.90 5.37 3.54
N LEU A 80 26.02 4.18 2.95
CA LEU A 80 25.03 3.58 2.06
C LEU A 80 24.49 2.27 2.65
N TRP A 81 23.24 1.94 2.32
CA TRP A 81 22.65 0.63 2.53
C TRP A 81 23.03 -0.28 1.36
N CYS A 82 23.69 -1.40 1.63
CA CYS A 82 24.15 -2.36 0.63
C CYS A 82 23.53 -3.74 0.92
N PRO A 83 22.32 -4.02 0.40
CA PRO A 83 21.58 -5.24 0.75
C PRO A 83 22.18 -6.52 0.15
N GLU A 84 22.89 -6.42 -0.96
CA GLU A 84 23.44 -7.58 -1.70
C GLU A 84 24.93 -7.79 -1.44
N GLY A 85 25.60 -6.86 -0.76
CA GLY A 85 27.05 -6.93 -0.55
C GLY A 85 27.86 -6.61 -1.81
N GLU A 86 27.26 -5.93 -2.78
CA GLU A 86 27.89 -5.49 -4.03
C GLU A 86 27.58 -4.02 -4.31
N LEU A 87 28.46 -3.35 -5.06
CA LEU A 87 28.23 -2.00 -5.56
C LEU A 87 28.89 -1.79 -6.93
N SER A 88 28.44 -0.78 -7.65
CA SER A 88 29.01 -0.40 -8.94
C SER A 88 29.33 1.09 -8.98
N VAL A 89 30.36 1.45 -9.77
CA VAL A 89 30.75 2.84 -10.05
C VAL A 89 30.69 3.10 -11.56
N HIS A 90 30.03 4.19 -11.97
CA HIS A 90 29.85 4.54 -13.38
C HIS A 90 29.63 6.05 -13.57
N GLY A 91 29.91 6.58 -14.77
CA GLY A 91 29.49 7.94 -15.11
C GLY A 91 27.98 8.03 -15.34
N LEU A 92 27.37 9.20 -15.14
CA LEU A 92 25.92 9.37 -15.26
C LEU A 92 25.35 8.90 -16.63
N MET A 93 26.02 9.25 -17.72
CA MET A 93 25.68 8.82 -19.09
C MET A 93 26.70 7.83 -19.66
N GLY A 94 27.61 7.33 -18.81
CA GLY A 94 28.71 6.46 -19.19
C GLY A 94 28.46 5.02 -18.79
N GLU A 95 29.18 4.09 -19.43
CA GLU A 95 29.20 2.71 -18.96
C GLU A 95 30.06 2.58 -17.71
N SER A 96 29.70 1.64 -16.83
CA SER A 96 30.59 1.20 -15.76
C SER A 96 31.79 0.43 -16.37
N PRO A 97 33.05 0.77 -16.04
CA PRO A 97 34.19 -0.09 -16.37
C PRO A 97 34.00 -1.49 -15.77
N GLU A 98 34.48 -2.54 -16.43
CA GLU A 98 34.35 -3.93 -15.92
C GLU A 98 34.90 -4.08 -14.49
N ALA A 99 36.02 -3.41 -14.20
CA ALA A 99 36.62 -3.29 -12.88
C ALA A 99 35.69 -2.76 -11.78
N PHE A 100 34.68 -1.98 -12.16
CA PHE A 100 33.76 -1.28 -11.26
C PHE A 100 32.32 -1.75 -11.35
N ARG A 101 32.06 -2.90 -12.00
CA ARG A 101 30.77 -3.58 -11.98
C ARG A 101 30.76 -4.59 -10.84
N ALA A 102 29.72 -4.58 -10.01
CA ALA A 102 29.49 -5.58 -8.96
C ALA A 102 30.71 -5.81 -8.05
N ILE A 103 31.32 -4.73 -7.57
CA ILE A 103 32.45 -4.77 -6.63
C ILE A 103 31.94 -5.35 -5.31
N ALA A 104 32.42 -6.54 -4.96
CA ALA A 104 32.07 -7.19 -3.71
C ALA A 104 32.60 -6.40 -2.49
N VAL A 105 31.74 -6.24 -1.48
CA VAL A 105 32.07 -5.66 -0.17
C VAL A 105 31.85 -6.68 0.94
N PRO A 106 32.40 -6.47 2.16
CA PRO A 106 32.27 -7.43 3.25
C PRO A 106 30.83 -7.56 3.79
N GLY A 107 30.06 -8.43 3.14
CA GLY A 107 28.71 -8.83 3.54
C GLY A 107 27.62 -7.78 3.27
N PRO A 108 26.34 -8.19 3.34
CA PRO A 108 25.22 -7.27 3.25
C PRO A 108 25.11 -6.43 4.53
N GLY A 109 24.80 -5.13 4.40
CA GLY A 109 24.77 -4.25 5.57
C GLY A 109 24.94 -2.77 5.23
N LEU A 110 25.29 -1.98 6.25
CA LEU A 110 25.70 -0.61 6.04
C LEU A 110 27.16 -0.57 5.57
N LEU A 111 27.38 0.22 4.54
CA LEU A 111 28.68 0.44 3.93
C LEU A 111 29.06 1.91 4.10
N ARG A 112 30.18 2.16 4.76
CA ARG A 112 30.78 3.48 4.84
C ARG A 112 31.57 3.74 3.55
N VAL A 113 31.31 4.89 2.94
CA VAL A 113 31.94 5.35 1.70
C VAL A 113 32.67 6.65 1.97
N GLN A 114 33.97 6.67 1.70
CA GLN A 114 34.79 7.88 1.74
C GLN A 114 35.32 8.17 0.35
N VAL A 115 34.93 9.31 -0.20
CA VAL A 115 35.37 9.80 -1.50
C VAL A 115 36.46 10.83 -1.27
N ARG A 116 37.58 10.65 -1.97
CA ARG A 116 38.75 11.52 -1.91
C ARG A 116 39.05 12.01 -3.31
N ALA A 117 39.23 13.31 -3.47
CA ALA A 117 39.52 13.92 -4.76
C ALA A 117 40.79 14.76 -4.70
N ARG A 118 41.55 14.76 -5.79
CA ARG A 118 42.74 15.59 -5.97
C ARG A 118 42.93 16.00 -7.42
N ASN A 119 43.70 17.05 -7.63
CA ASN A 119 43.88 17.70 -8.94
C ASN A 119 42.52 18.11 -9.55
N ARG A 120 41.58 18.55 -8.71
CA ARG A 120 40.25 18.93 -9.18
C ARG A 120 40.31 20.18 -10.06
N THR A 121 39.59 20.17 -11.18
CA THR A 121 39.48 21.33 -12.08
C THR A 121 38.24 22.15 -11.71
N PRO A 122 38.35 23.48 -11.52
CA PRO A 122 37.19 24.34 -11.30
C PRO A 122 36.18 24.26 -12.46
N GLU A 123 34.90 24.41 -12.16
CA GLU A 123 33.86 24.47 -13.18
C GLU A 123 34.11 25.66 -14.14
N GLY A 124 34.14 25.39 -15.45
CA GLY A 124 34.32 26.40 -16.48
C GLY A 124 35.78 26.73 -16.86
N GLU A 125 36.77 26.15 -16.19
CA GLU A 125 38.17 26.23 -16.61
C GLU A 125 38.51 25.11 -17.60
N GLU A 126 39.25 25.45 -18.67
CA GLU A 126 39.79 24.46 -19.60
C GLU A 126 40.94 23.68 -18.93
N ASP A 127 41.05 22.39 -19.24
CA ASP A 127 42.16 21.56 -18.78
C ASP A 127 43.49 22.14 -19.31
N ALA A 128 44.24 22.81 -18.42
CA ALA A 128 45.49 23.48 -18.73
C ALA A 128 46.67 22.50 -18.99
N GLY A 129 46.40 21.22 -19.22
CA GLY A 129 47.41 20.17 -19.40
C GLY A 129 48.02 19.70 -18.08
N GLY A 130 47.25 19.82 -16.98
CA GLY A 130 47.64 19.36 -15.65
C GLY A 130 47.57 17.83 -15.50
N PRO A 131 47.95 17.28 -14.35
CA PRO A 131 47.66 15.88 -14.04
C PRO A 131 46.14 15.66 -14.03
N ALA A 132 45.70 14.52 -14.58
CA ALA A 132 44.27 14.16 -14.60
C ALA A 132 43.65 14.21 -13.20
N GLU A 133 42.39 14.64 -13.14
CA GLU A 133 41.61 14.63 -11.91
C GLU A 133 41.45 13.20 -11.41
N GLN A 134 41.73 13.00 -10.12
CA GLN A 134 41.84 11.69 -9.51
C GLN A 134 40.90 11.53 -8.33
N TYR A 135 40.21 10.39 -8.30
CA TYR A 135 39.27 10.00 -7.27
C TYR A 135 39.67 8.68 -6.63
N GLU A 136 39.67 8.62 -5.30
CA GLU A 136 39.70 7.37 -4.57
C GLU A 136 38.41 7.20 -3.77
N ILE A 137 37.73 6.07 -3.99
CA ILE A 137 36.54 5.65 -3.26
C ILE A 137 36.97 4.52 -2.31
N VAL A 138 36.98 4.82 -1.01
CA VAL A 138 37.33 3.86 0.05
C VAL A 138 36.07 3.36 0.72
N LEU A 139 35.95 2.04 0.88
CA LEU A 139 34.73 1.36 1.30
C LEU A 139 35.01 0.43 2.47
N TRP A 140 34.19 0.44 3.52
CA TRP A 140 34.29 -0.52 4.62
C TRP A 140 32.95 -0.74 5.33
N PRO A 141 32.69 -1.94 5.87
CA PRO A 141 31.43 -2.22 6.57
C PRO A 141 31.34 -1.45 7.89
N VAL A 142 30.12 -1.06 8.25
CA VAL A 142 29.81 -0.45 9.56
C VAL A 142 28.50 -1.00 10.10
N THR A 143 28.27 -0.88 11.41
CA THR A 143 26.99 -1.24 12.06
C THR A 143 26.17 -0.02 12.45
N THR A 144 26.75 1.17 12.30
CA THR A 144 26.16 2.43 12.71
C THR A 144 26.30 3.45 11.59
N ASP A 145 25.16 3.96 11.13
CA ASP A 145 25.15 5.16 10.31
C ASP A 145 25.36 6.39 11.20
N THR A 146 26.38 7.19 10.90
CA THR A 146 26.68 8.44 11.62
C THR A 146 26.43 9.67 10.78
N GLY A 147 25.82 9.49 9.60
CA GLY A 147 25.54 10.56 8.67
C GLY A 147 26.76 11.03 7.91
N PHE A 148 26.51 12.12 7.19
CA PHE A 148 27.42 12.75 6.26
C PHE A 148 28.47 13.62 6.97
N ARG A 149 29.72 13.58 6.50
CA ARG A 149 30.84 14.39 7.05
C ARG A 149 31.78 14.85 5.94
N THR A 150 31.99 16.16 5.85
CA THR A 150 33.11 16.75 5.11
C THR A 150 34.35 16.70 5.99
N LEU A 151 35.35 15.88 5.62
CA LEU A 151 36.61 15.73 6.36
C LEU A 151 37.68 16.72 5.88
N CYS A 152 37.66 17.03 4.58
CA CYS A 152 38.48 18.06 3.97
C CYS A 152 37.63 18.80 2.95
N ALA A 153 37.32 20.07 3.21
CA ALA A 153 36.50 20.88 2.31
C ALA A 153 37.27 21.19 1.03
N ASP A 154 36.57 21.10 -0.10
CA ASP A 154 37.16 21.43 -1.38
C ASP A 154 37.51 22.92 -1.47
N ARG A 155 38.61 23.21 -2.16
CA ARG A 155 39.08 24.58 -2.43
C ARG A 155 38.41 25.22 -3.63
N LEU A 156 37.68 24.43 -4.42
CA LEU A 156 37.03 24.90 -5.66
C LEU A 156 35.70 25.63 -5.43
N SER A 157 35.09 25.54 -4.26
CA SER A 157 33.79 26.19 -4.02
C SER A 157 33.93 27.60 -3.45
N ALA A 158 33.38 28.56 -4.19
CA ALA A 158 33.10 29.94 -3.75
C ALA A 158 31.60 30.27 -3.74
N GLN A 159 30.70 29.34 -4.13
CA GLN A 159 29.26 29.54 -4.06
C GLN A 159 28.65 28.78 -2.90
N PRO A 160 27.98 29.46 -1.95
CA PRO A 160 27.29 28.80 -0.86
C PRO A 160 26.01 28.13 -1.41
N TRP A 161 26.13 26.89 -1.90
CA TRP A 161 24.98 26.01 -1.90
C TRP A 161 24.76 25.52 -0.46
N SER A 162 23.58 25.80 0.09
CA SER A 162 23.15 25.17 1.34
C SER A 162 22.18 24.06 0.97
N ALA A 163 22.53 22.81 1.31
CA ALA A 163 21.60 21.70 1.19
C ALA A 163 20.35 22.01 1.98
N PRO A 164 19.14 22.04 1.39
CA PRO A 164 17.92 22.23 2.13
C PRO A 164 17.63 20.94 2.92
N PRO A 165 17.95 20.85 4.23
CA PRO A 165 17.86 19.59 4.98
C PRO A 165 16.41 19.10 5.05
N ALA A 166 15.48 20.06 4.97
CA ALA A 166 14.04 19.83 4.91
C ALA A 166 13.61 19.00 3.67
N GLY A 167 14.26 19.20 2.51
CA GLY A 167 13.93 18.43 1.30
C GLY A 167 14.27 16.96 1.45
N ALA A 168 15.48 16.67 1.94
CA ALA A 168 15.97 15.32 2.19
C ALA A 168 15.12 14.59 3.25
N ALA A 169 14.75 15.28 4.33
CA ALA A 169 13.89 14.71 5.36
C ALA A 169 12.45 14.47 4.86
N GLY A 170 11.94 15.34 3.98
CA GLY A 170 10.68 15.13 3.27
C GLY A 170 10.67 13.87 2.42
N TRP A 171 11.72 13.68 1.61
CA TRP A 171 11.92 12.43 0.84
C TRP A 171 12.02 11.22 1.76
N ALA A 172 12.84 11.28 2.80
CA ALA A 172 13.09 10.18 3.72
C ALA A 172 11.79 9.71 4.38
N MET A 173 10.92 10.64 4.77
CA MET A 173 9.63 10.29 5.34
C MET A 173 8.73 9.56 4.34
N VAL A 174 8.64 10.07 3.10
CA VAL A 174 7.85 9.42 2.04
C VAL A 174 8.41 8.02 1.73
N HIS A 175 9.73 7.87 1.69
CA HIS A 175 10.40 6.58 1.49
C HIS A 175 10.02 5.59 2.60
N LEU A 176 10.10 5.99 3.87
CA LEU A 176 9.72 5.14 4.99
C LEU A 176 8.25 4.70 4.94
N VAL A 177 7.30 5.64 4.77
CA VAL A 177 5.86 5.30 4.79
C VAL A 177 5.44 4.44 3.59
N THR A 178 6.07 4.64 2.41
CA THR A 178 5.80 3.81 1.24
C THR A 178 6.52 2.45 1.31
N GLY A 179 7.59 2.34 2.10
CA GLY A 179 8.20 1.06 2.45
C GLY A 179 7.28 0.17 3.30
N VAL A 180 6.34 0.77 4.03
CA VAL A 180 5.46 0.07 4.99
C VAL A 180 3.99 -0.07 4.55
N ASP A 181 3.49 0.78 3.66
CA ASP A 181 2.11 0.74 3.18
C ASP A 181 2.08 0.66 1.64
N ASP A 182 1.59 -0.48 1.14
CA ASP A 182 1.52 -0.76 -0.31
C ASP A 182 0.53 0.18 -1.02
N VAL A 183 -0.54 0.63 -0.36
CA VAL A 183 -1.54 1.53 -0.93
C VAL A 183 -0.95 2.92 -1.10
N LEU A 184 -0.21 3.42 -0.10
CA LEU A 184 0.55 4.67 -0.22
C LEU A 184 1.64 4.56 -1.28
N ARG A 185 2.33 3.41 -1.38
CA ARG A 185 3.33 3.16 -2.43
C ARG A 185 2.70 3.28 -3.82
N GLU A 186 1.55 2.65 -4.05
CA GLU A 186 0.81 2.75 -5.31
C GLU A 186 0.40 4.20 -5.64
N ALA A 187 -0.05 4.96 -4.64
CA ALA A 187 -0.40 6.37 -4.82
C ALA A 187 0.81 7.22 -5.26
N VAL A 188 1.97 7.05 -4.63
CA VAL A 188 3.21 7.75 -5.01
C VAL A 188 3.66 7.36 -6.42
N VAL A 189 3.63 6.06 -6.75
CA VAL A 189 3.96 5.57 -8.11
C VAL A 189 3.03 6.19 -9.15
N ARG A 190 1.72 6.28 -8.86
CA ARG A 190 0.74 6.91 -9.75
C ARG A 190 1.05 8.39 -9.95
N ARG A 191 1.31 9.16 -8.89
CA ARG A 191 1.64 10.60 -8.95
C ARG A 191 2.86 10.85 -9.84
N ARG A 192 3.89 10.01 -9.73
CA ARG A 192 5.11 10.08 -10.57
C ARG A 192 4.84 9.76 -12.04
N ARG A 193 3.99 8.77 -12.34
CA ARG A 193 3.60 8.44 -13.73
C ARG A 193 2.86 9.56 -14.44
N THR A 194 2.09 10.36 -13.70
CA THR A 194 1.30 11.48 -14.24
C THR A 194 2.06 12.81 -14.29
N ALA A 195 3.31 12.86 -13.82
CA ALA A 195 4.11 14.08 -13.82
C ALA A 195 4.51 14.48 -15.26
N PRO A 196 4.57 15.79 -15.59
CA PRO A 196 4.85 16.29 -16.95
C PRO A 196 6.22 15.88 -17.49
N HIS A 197 7.15 15.54 -16.61
CA HIS A 197 8.33 14.73 -16.93
C HIS A 197 8.26 13.47 -16.07
N PRO A 198 7.85 12.32 -16.62
CA PRO A 198 7.95 11.06 -15.89
C PRO A 198 9.44 10.74 -15.78
N ALA A 199 10.09 11.25 -14.73
CA ALA A 199 11.35 10.66 -14.27
C ALA A 199 11.08 9.16 -14.17
N PHE A 200 11.90 8.39 -14.89
CA PHE A 200 11.81 6.93 -15.02
C PHE A 200 11.33 6.34 -13.68
N VAL A 201 10.16 5.68 -13.66
CA VAL A 201 9.59 5.16 -12.41
C VAL A 201 10.58 4.13 -11.89
N PRO A 202 11.33 4.39 -10.80
CA PRO A 202 12.26 3.40 -10.30
C PRO A 202 11.43 2.17 -9.91
N ARG A 203 11.94 0.98 -10.20
CA ARG A 203 11.45 -0.19 -9.46
C ARG A 203 11.81 0.07 -8.01
N VAL A 204 10.82 0.40 -7.18
CA VAL A 204 10.99 0.31 -5.73
C VAL A 204 11.38 -1.15 -5.50
N PRO A 205 12.59 -1.45 -5.00
CA PRO A 205 13.05 -2.81 -4.85
C PRO A 205 11.99 -3.59 -4.08
N GLY A 206 11.60 -4.74 -4.62
CA GLY A 206 10.67 -5.63 -3.93
C GLY A 206 11.24 -5.91 -2.54
N ARG A 207 10.40 -5.83 -1.51
CA ARG A 207 10.82 -6.10 -0.14
C ARG A 207 11.52 -7.46 -0.10
N SER A 208 12.81 -7.48 0.23
CA SER A 208 13.53 -8.74 0.40
C SER A 208 12.82 -9.57 1.47
N THR A 209 12.63 -10.86 1.20
CA THR A 209 12.02 -11.79 2.15
C THR A 209 13.01 -12.24 3.22
N ALA A 210 14.30 -11.96 3.05
CA ALA A 210 15.33 -12.22 4.05
C ALA A 210 15.25 -11.20 5.19
N PRO A 211 15.45 -11.62 6.45
CA PRO A 211 15.51 -10.70 7.57
C PRO A 211 16.69 -9.74 7.40
N GLU A 212 16.40 -8.43 7.35
CA GLU A 212 17.42 -7.40 7.27
C GLU A 212 18.22 -7.32 8.58
N PRO A 213 19.53 -7.01 8.51
CA PRO A 213 20.34 -6.75 9.68
C PRO A 213 19.80 -5.55 10.46
N ARG A 214 19.93 -5.65 11.78
CA ARG A 214 19.58 -4.57 12.71
C ARG A 214 20.80 -3.72 12.96
N VAL A 215 20.66 -2.43 12.70
CA VAL A 215 21.75 -1.45 12.73
C VAL A 215 21.40 -0.30 13.67
N ALA A 216 22.34 0.60 13.85
CA ALA A 216 22.14 1.82 14.61
C ALA A 216 22.24 3.06 13.71
N VAL A 217 21.54 4.11 14.11
CA VAL A 217 21.66 5.46 13.56
C VAL A 217 22.07 6.36 14.72
N ARG A 218 23.18 7.07 14.54
CA ARG A 218 23.69 8.05 15.52
C ARG A 218 23.81 9.41 14.84
N ARG A 219 23.31 10.46 15.50
CA ARG A 219 23.44 11.85 15.04
C ARG A 219 23.76 12.75 16.22
N SER A 220 24.55 13.79 15.96
CA SER A 220 24.96 14.76 16.98
C SER A 220 24.82 16.18 16.46
N ARG A 221 24.41 17.13 17.32
CA ARG A 221 24.41 18.58 17.06
C ARG A 221 24.88 19.34 18.30
N THR A 222 25.66 20.39 18.04
CA THR A 222 26.03 21.36 19.07
C THR A 222 24.87 22.30 19.33
N LEU A 223 24.59 22.58 20.60
CA LEU A 223 23.49 23.42 21.05
C LEU A 223 23.99 24.49 22.03
N PRO A 224 23.36 25.68 22.03
CA PRO A 224 23.56 26.66 23.11
C PRO A 224 23.22 26.05 24.48
N ALA A 225 23.97 26.34 25.55
CA ALA A 225 23.73 25.78 26.89
C ALA A 225 22.30 25.91 27.39
N ALA A 226 21.65 27.05 27.15
CA ALA A 226 20.25 27.25 27.55
C ALA A 226 19.30 26.26 26.87
N ARG A 227 19.58 25.92 25.60
CA ARG A 227 18.79 24.96 24.83
C ARG A 227 19.10 23.53 25.24
N ALA A 228 20.38 23.21 25.46
CA ALA A 228 20.81 21.93 26.03
C ALA A 228 20.13 21.67 27.38
N ALA A 229 20.10 22.65 28.29
CA ALA A 229 19.41 22.55 29.58
C ALA A 229 17.89 22.35 29.42
N ALA A 230 17.26 23.02 28.45
CA ALA A 230 15.84 22.83 28.16
C ALA A 230 15.52 21.42 27.63
N ILE A 231 16.37 20.87 26.75
CA ILE A 231 16.22 19.50 26.24
C ILE A 231 16.45 18.48 27.35
N VAL A 232 17.41 18.70 28.26
CA VAL A 232 17.60 17.82 29.42
C VAL A 232 16.39 17.85 30.36
N ALA A 233 15.77 19.02 30.53
CA ALA A 233 14.60 19.18 31.41
C ALA A 233 13.30 18.60 30.81
N ASP A 234 13.14 18.69 29.48
CA ASP A 234 11.99 18.14 28.75
C ASP A 234 12.41 17.69 27.33
N PRO A 235 12.99 16.48 27.19
CA PRO A 235 13.50 16.00 25.89
C PRO A 235 12.39 15.93 24.86
N ASP A 236 11.23 15.43 25.28
CA ASP A 236 10.10 15.18 24.40
C ASP A 236 9.46 16.51 23.91
N GLY A 237 9.30 17.50 24.79
CA GLY A 237 8.73 18.79 24.41
C GLY A 237 9.71 19.64 23.58
N ALA A 238 10.98 19.63 23.93
CA ALA A 238 11.97 20.46 23.26
C ALA A 238 12.31 20.00 21.84
N LEU A 239 12.19 18.71 21.54
CA LEU A 239 12.38 18.15 20.21
C LEU A 239 11.07 18.04 19.39
N GLY A 240 9.93 18.45 19.96
CA GLY A 240 8.62 18.22 19.34
C GLY A 240 8.29 16.73 19.19
N LEU A 241 8.91 15.88 20.02
CA LEU A 241 8.77 14.42 20.01
C LEU A 241 7.60 13.93 20.87
N ARG A 242 7.15 14.76 21.83
CA ARG A 242 5.89 14.60 22.57
C ARG A 242 4.78 14.50 21.53
N ASP A 243 4.29 13.28 21.33
CA ASP A 243 3.28 12.94 20.32
C ASP A 243 3.70 13.16 18.85
N LEU A 244 4.99 12.98 18.50
CA LEU A 244 5.37 12.87 17.09
C LEU A 244 4.63 11.68 16.47
N ARG A 245 3.53 11.97 15.79
CA ARG A 245 2.71 11.04 15.03
C ARG A 245 3.00 11.30 13.56
N LEU A 246 3.79 10.41 13.00
CA LEU A 246 4.02 10.40 11.55
C LEU A 246 2.84 9.68 10.91
N SER A 247 1.72 10.40 10.81
CA SER A 247 0.47 9.85 10.29
C SER A 247 0.44 9.92 8.77
N ALA A 248 0.39 8.76 8.12
CA ALA A 248 0.08 8.64 6.70
C ALA A 248 -1.10 7.66 6.57
N GLY A 249 -2.32 8.19 6.55
CA GLY A 249 -3.53 7.37 6.61
C GLY A 249 -3.64 6.62 7.95
N PRO A 250 -3.72 5.26 7.96
CA PRO A 250 -3.84 4.48 9.18
C PRO A 250 -2.51 4.27 9.92
N LEU A 251 -1.39 4.66 9.31
CA LEU A 251 -0.06 4.33 9.77
C LEU A 251 0.54 5.48 10.57
N THR A 252 1.00 5.22 11.79
CA THR A 252 1.57 6.21 12.73
C THR A 252 2.86 5.67 13.31
N ALA A 253 4.00 6.33 13.08
CA ALA A 253 5.18 6.07 13.93
C ALA A 253 5.01 6.82 15.25
N ARG A 254 5.36 6.18 16.37
CA ARG A 254 5.39 6.82 17.70
C ARG A 254 6.73 6.61 18.37
N LEU A 255 7.16 7.66 19.07
CA LEU A 255 8.25 7.62 20.03
C LEU A 255 7.66 7.57 21.44
N GLY A 256 7.84 6.46 22.17
CA GLY A 256 7.30 6.30 23.52
C GLY A 256 8.03 7.16 24.56
N THR A 257 7.32 7.71 25.55
CA THR A 257 7.89 8.59 26.59
C THR A 257 8.62 7.77 27.66
N GLY A 258 9.92 7.57 27.50
CA GLY A 258 10.83 7.17 28.58
C GLY A 258 11.76 8.33 28.91
N THR A 259 12.19 8.47 30.17
CA THR A 259 13.02 9.61 30.61
C THR A 259 14.41 9.68 29.97
N THR A 260 14.82 8.67 29.18
CA THR A 260 16.17 8.58 28.57
C THR A 260 16.21 7.68 27.32
N VAL A 261 15.37 6.63 27.29
CA VAL A 261 15.23 5.71 26.14
C VAL A 261 13.75 5.59 25.77
N SER A 262 13.45 5.82 24.50
CA SER A 262 12.12 5.76 23.92
C SER A 262 11.99 4.57 22.96
N GLU A 263 10.79 4.00 22.88
CA GLU A 263 10.48 2.94 21.92
C GLU A 263 10.04 3.56 20.58
N TRP A 264 10.67 3.15 19.47
CA TRP A 264 10.23 3.47 18.12
C TRP A 264 9.43 2.30 17.55
N ARG A 265 8.15 2.54 17.27
CA ARG A 265 7.28 1.54 16.62
C ARG A 265 6.39 2.19 15.59
N TRP A 266 6.11 1.42 14.54
CA TRP A 266 5.02 1.71 13.62
C TRP A 266 3.72 1.15 14.21
N GLU A 267 2.63 1.90 14.09
CA GLU A 267 1.28 1.48 14.43
C GLU A 267 0.45 1.54 13.15
N ASN A 268 -0.33 0.50 12.85
CA ASN A 268 -1.25 0.49 11.71
C ASN A 268 -2.64 0.09 12.21
N ALA A 269 -3.61 1.00 12.07
CA ALA A 269 -4.99 0.73 12.47
C ALA A 269 -5.70 -0.32 11.58
N ALA A 270 -5.14 -0.64 10.41
CA ALA A 270 -5.77 -1.45 9.36
C ALA A 270 -5.13 -2.83 9.11
N GLY A 271 -4.05 -3.20 9.81
CA GLY A 271 -3.35 -4.46 9.55
C GLY A 271 -2.03 -4.64 10.29
N PRO A 272 -1.29 -5.75 10.02
CA PRO A 272 0.00 -6.00 10.64
C PRO A 272 1.03 -4.93 10.24
N VAL A 273 1.94 -4.65 11.17
CA VAL A 273 2.98 -3.65 11.00
C VAL A 273 4.21 -4.34 10.39
N PRO A 274 4.89 -3.74 9.39
CA PRO A 274 6.02 -4.38 8.71
C PRO A 274 7.21 -4.70 9.60
N ASP A 275 7.39 -3.95 10.69
CA ASP A 275 8.40 -4.21 11.70
C ASP A 275 7.74 -4.30 13.08
N GLU A 276 7.51 -5.53 13.53
CA GLU A 276 6.94 -5.80 14.85
C GLU A 276 7.97 -5.65 15.97
N VAL A 277 9.28 -5.60 15.63
CA VAL A 277 10.35 -5.47 16.61
C VAL A 277 10.65 -3.98 16.78
N PRO A 278 10.33 -3.38 17.94
CA PRO A 278 10.57 -1.97 18.15
C PRO A 278 12.07 -1.65 18.19
N GLY A 279 12.41 -0.47 17.66
CA GLY A 279 13.71 0.15 17.88
C GLY A 279 13.75 0.87 19.23
N SER A 280 14.96 1.15 19.72
CA SER A 280 15.17 1.99 20.91
C SER A 280 15.89 3.28 20.54
N VAL A 281 15.38 4.42 20.95
CA VAL A 281 15.98 5.73 20.72
C VAL A 281 16.46 6.28 22.06
N GLU A 282 17.75 6.56 22.16
CA GLU A 282 18.36 7.19 23.34
C GLU A 282 18.80 8.61 22.99
N LEU A 283 18.49 9.56 23.88
CA LEU A 283 18.90 10.95 23.76
C LEU A 283 19.89 11.27 24.88
N THR A 284 21.09 11.73 24.52
CA THR A 284 22.09 12.17 25.50
C THR A 284 22.52 13.60 25.24
N VAL A 285 22.74 14.36 26.30
CA VAL A 285 23.28 15.73 26.23
C VAL A 285 24.54 15.78 27.08
N GLU A 286 25.68 16.03 26.45
CA GLU A 286 26.97 16.13 27.11
C GLU A 286 27.44 17.59 27.16
N SER A 287 27.87 18.05 28.33
CA SER A 287 28.51 19.36 28.46
C SER A 287 29.96 19.27 27.97
N VAL A 288 30.36 20.12 27.02
CA VAL A 288 31.75 20.15 26.55
C VAL A 288 32.59 21.00 27.50
N PRO A 289 33.62 20.45 28.17
CA PRO A 289 34.45 21.22 29.10
C PRO A 289 35.05 22.46 28.45
N GLY A 290 34.83 23.64 29.05
CA GLY A 290 35.36 24.91 28.57
C GLY A 290 34.55 25.59 27.45
N ARG A 291 33.41 25.03 27.04
CA ARG A 291 32.44 25.70 26.14
C ARG A 291 31.13 25.97 26.88
N SER A 292 30.45 27.05 26.50
CA SER A 292 29.07 27.33 26.91
C SER A 292 28.03 26.53 26.13
N ASP A 293 28.45 25.49 25.41
CA ASP A 293 27.62 24.71 24.49
C ASP A 293 27.56 23.26 24.95
N GLY A 294 26.41 22.61 24.74
CA GLY A 294 26.23 21.18 24.93
C GLY A 294 26.20 20.43 23.60
N GLU A 295 26.56 19.15 23.60
CA GLU A 295 26.40 18.25 22.46
C GLU A 295 25.19 17.36 22.70
N LEU A 296 24.14 17.51 21.88
CA LEU A 296 22.99 16.60 21.85
C LEU A 296 23.28 15.48 20.87
N THR A 297 23.17 14.23 21.35
CA THR A 297 23.31 13.03 20.54
C THR A 297 22.01 12.23 20.58
N VAL A 298 21.58 11.75 19.41
CA VAL A 298 20.53 10.74 19.25
C VAL A 298 21.20 9.42 18.90
N HIS A 299 20.77 8.34 19.54
CA HIS A 299 21.19 6.98 19.22
C HIS A 299 19.96 6.08 19.06
N HIS A 300 19.57 5.82 17.81
CA HIS A 300 18.49 4.93 17.45
C HIS A 300 19.06 3.53 17.11
N ARG A 301 18.78 2.53 17.95
CA ARG A 301 19.24 1.14 17.79
C ARG A 301 18.08 0.23 17.37
N GLY A 302 18.39 -0.89 16.73
CA GLY A 302 17.38 -1.86 16.28
C GLY A 302 16.71 -1.47 14.97
N VAL A 303 17.30 -0.54 14.23
CA VAL A 303 16.78 -0.04 12.95
C VAL A 303 16.99 -1.11 11.87
N ARG A 304 16.00 -1.32 11.00
CA ARG A 304 16.21 -2.17 9.81
C ARG A 304 17.23 -1.52 8.89
N GLY A 305 18.12 -2.32 8.31
CA GLY A 305 19.19 -1.83 7.44
C GLY A 305 18.73 -0.82 6.37
N GLY A 306 17.64 -1.14 5.64
CA GLY A 306 17.10 -0.26 4.60
C GLY A 306 16.54 1.08 5.11
N ASP A 307 16.13 1.14 6.37
CA ASP A 307 15.51 2.32 6.98
C ASP A 307 16.55 3.27 7.62
N ALA A 308 17.81 2.84 7.78
CA ALA A 308 18.83 3.56 8.53
C ALA A 308 19.16 4.94 7.94
N ILE A 309 19.36 5.03 6.62
CA ILE A 309 19.69 6.29 5.96
C ILE A 309 18.51 7.27 5.96
N PRO A 310 17.27 6.88 5.57
CA PRO A 310 16.10 7.74 5.72
C PRO A 310 15.89 8.23 7.16
N LEU A 311 15.96 7.34 8.16
CA LEU A 311 15.82 7.73 9.56
C LEU A 311 16.92 8.71 10.01
N GLY A 312 18.14 8.51 9.52
CA GLY A 312 19.25 9.43 9.74
C GLY A 312 18.95 10.85 9.25
N LEU A 313 18.43 10.99 8.02
CA LEU A 313 18.05 12.29 7.45
C LEU A 313 16.91 12.98 8.22
N ILE A 314 15.95 12.19 8.71
CA ILE A 314 14.88 12.70 9.58
C ILE A 314 15.48 13.22 10.90
N TRP A 315 16.37 12.45 11.52
CA TRP A 315 17.06 12.89 12.75
C TRP A 315 17.89 14.15 12.53
N ASP A 316 18.59 14.26 11.40
CA ASP A 316 19.32 15.46 11.04
C ASP A 316 18.40 16.70 11.04
N HIS A 317 17.26 16.62 10.37
CA HIS A 317 16.26 17.70 10.34
C HIS A 317 15.67 18.01 11.73
N LEU A 318 15.32 16.98 12.50
CA LEU A 318 14.76 17.17 13.84
C LEU A 318 15.77 17.84 14.79
N LEU A 319 17.04 17.45 14.71
CA LEU A 319 18.10 18.04 15.52
C LEU A 319 18.45 19.48 15.10
N ASP A 320 18.47 19.78 13.81
CA ASP A 320 18.68 21.14 13.30
C ASP A 320 17.55 22.09 13.78
N ARG A 321 16.32 21.59 13.81
CA ARG A 321 15.18 22.33 14.36
C ARG A 321 15.24 22.49 15.87
N ALA A 322 15.64 21.46 16.60
CA ALA A 322 15.83 21.55 18.04
C ALA A 322 16.86 22.64 18.39
N SER A 323 17.92 22.72 17.59
CA SER A 323 19.01 23.68 17.71
C SER A 323 18.56 25.12 17.45
N THR A 324 17.66 25.31 16.48
CA THR A 324 17.19 26.65 16.05
C THR A 324 15.90 27.09 16.73
N GLY A 325 15.15 26.19 17.36
CA GLY A 325 13.84 26.47 17.96
C GLY A 325 12.72 26.69 16.94
N SER A 326 12.84 26.14 15.72
CA SER A 326 11.86 26.34 14.66
C SER A 326 10.53 25.61 14.91
N GLU A 327 9.41 26.33 14.77
CA GLU A 327 8.04 25.82 14.95
C GLU A 327 7.27 25.63 13.63
N THR A 328 7.92 25.75 12.47
CA THR A 328 7.24 25.56 11.17
C THR A 328 6.72 24.12 11.01
N PRO A 329 5.72 23.83 10.17
CA PRO A 329 5.36 22.44 9.86
C PRO A 329 6.56 21.64 9.34
N HIS A 330 6.62 20.33 9.63
CA HIS A 330 7.64 19.49 9.03
C HIS A 330 7.44 19.37 7.51
N PRO A 331 8.53 19.25 6.73
CA PRO A 331 8.47 19.26 5.27
C PRO A 331 7.64 18.12 4.67
N TRP A 332 7.47 17.03 5.40
CA TRP A 332 6.66 15.88 4.99
C TRP A 332 5.17 16.02 5.29
N GLU A 333 4.75 16.86 6.24
CA GLU A 333 3.36 16.88 6.73
C GLU A 333 2.35 17.11 5.60
N ARG A 334 2.60 18.12 4.76
CA ARG A 334 1.74 18.42 3.62
C ARG A 334 1.68 17.26 2.63
N THR A 335 2.83 16.69 2.28
CA THR A 335 2.91 15.59 1.32
C THR A 335 2.19 14.34 1.83
N LEU A 336 2.35 14.01 3.11
CA LEU A 336 1.63 12.88 3.72
C LEU A 336 0.12 13.13 3.79
N ALA A 337 -0.31 14.35 4.10
CA ALA A 337 -1.73 14.71 4.12
C ALA A 337 -2.36 14.60 2.72
N GLU A 338 -1.67 15.08 1.68
CA GLU A 338 -2.09 14.93 0.28
C GLU A 338 -2.22 13.45 -0.11
N LEU A 339 -1.23 12.62 0.21
CA LEU A 339 -1.26 11.19 -0.09
C LEU A 339 -2.39 10.47 0.65
N ALA A 340 -2.61 10.79 1.94
CA ALA A 340 -3.68 10.21 2.73
C ALA A 340 -5.07 10.56 2.17
N ALA A 341 -5.26 11.81 1.72
CA ALA A 341 -6.50 12.26 1.09
C ALA A 341 -6.76 11.51 -0.23
N GLU A 342 -5.75 11.35 -1.08
CA GLU A 342 -5.85 10.59 -2.33
C GLU A 342 -6.25 9.12 -2.09
N VAL A 343 -5.66 8.48 -1.09
CA VAL A 343 -5.98 7.09 -0.72
C VAL A 343 -7.42 6.99 -0.19
N ALA A 344 -7.82 7.90 0.69
CA ALA A 344 -9.18 7.95 1.24
C ALA A 344 -10.23 8.15 0.14
N GLU A 345 -9.96 9.04 -0.82
CA GLU A 345 -10.84 9.27 -1.96
C GLU A 345 -10.95 8.02 -2.86
N ALA A 346 -9.82 7.37 -3.16
CA ALA A 346 -9.79 6.15 -3.96
C ALA A 346 -10.58 5.01 -3.28
N HIS A 347 -10.41 4.84 -1.97
CA HIS A 347 -11.17 3.86 -1.19
C HIS A 347 -12.67 4.18 -1.20
N ALA A 348 -13.05 5.44 -0.95
CA ALA A 348 -14.45 5.85 -1.00
C ALA A 348 -15.07 5.66 -2.41
N ALA A 349 -14.29 5.91 -3.47
CA ALA A 349 -14.73 5.65 -4.84
C ALA A 349 -14.91 4.15 -5.12
N ALA A 350 -14.04 3.29 -4.59
CA ALA A 350 -14.17 1.84 -4.70
C ALA A 350 -15.40 1.32 -3.95
N VAL A 351 -15.68 1.81 -2.73
CA VAL A 351 -16.89 1.50 -1.98
C VAL A 351 -18.14 1.92 -2.76
N ARG A 352 -18.20 3.18 -3.23
CA ARG A 352 -19.31 3.65 -4.07
C ARG A 352 -19.50 2.82 -5.34
N ARG A 353 -18.42 2.37 -5.98
CA ARG A 353 -18.48 1.50 -7.16
C ARG A 353 -19.06 0.14 -6.80
N ARG A 354 -18.66 -0.45 -5.68
CA ARG A 354 -19.20 -1.71 -5.17
C ARG A 354 -20.68 -1.60 -4.82
N GLU A 355 -21.07 -0.54 -4.11
CA GLU A 355 -22.48 -0.26 -3.78
C GLU A 355 -23.34 -0.07 -5.03
N ARG A 356 -22.85 0.69 -6.02
CA ARG A 356 -23.54 0.85 -7.31
C ARG A 356 -23.68 -0.47 -8.07
N ALA A 357 -22.65 -1.31 -8.03
CA ALA A 357 -22.71 -2.64 -8.65
C ALA A 357 -23.72 -3.54 -7.93
N GLU A 358 -23.69 -3.58 -6.60
CA GLU A 358 -24.65 -4.35 -5.79
C GLU A 358 -26.08 -3.85 -6.01
N ALA A 359 -26.30 -2.52 -6.02
CA ALA A 359 -27.60 -1.95 -6.31
C ALA A 359 -28.11 -2.35 -7.70
N LYS A 360 -27.24 -2.37 -8.73
CA LYS A 360 -27.60 -2.82 -10.08
C LYS A 360 -28.02 -4.30 -10.10
N GLU A 361 -27.34 -5.16 -9.35
CA GLU A 361 -27.70 -6.59 -9.26
C GLU A 361 -29.03 -6.84 -8.53
N TRP A 362 -29.45 -5.88 -7.69
CA TRP A 362 -30.66 -5.94 -6.87
C TRP A 362 -31.79 -5.02 -7.37
N GLY A 363 -31.85 -4.75 -8.69
CA GLY A 363 -32.97 -4.00 -9.27
C GLY A 363 -32.95 -2.49 -8.96
N GLY A 364 -31.77 -1.91 -8.74
CA GLY A 364 -31.56 -0.46 -8.58
C GLY A 364 -31.34 0.02 -7.14
N ARG A 365 -31.51 -0.84 -6.13
CA ARG A 365 -31.30 -0.51 -4.71
C ARG A 365 -30.47 -1.60 -4.01
N PRO A 366 -29.53 -1.26 -3.12
CA PRO A 366 -28.76 -2.26 -2.38
C PRO A 366 -29.68 -3.06 -1.43
N PRO A 367 -29.38 -4.35 -1.18
CA PRO A 367 -30.15 -5.16 -0.25
C PRO A 367 -29.89 -4.76 1.20
N THR A 368 -30.85 -5.04 2.07
CA THR A 368 -30.65 -5.04 3.53
C THR A 368 -29.75 -6.19 3.96
N ASP A 369 -29.18 -6.14 5.16
CA ASP A 369 -28.33 -7.23 5.69
C ASP A 369 -29.07 -8.57 5.74
N ARG A 370 -30.38 -8.53 6.05
CA ARG A 370 -31.24 -9.72 6.04
C ARG A 370 -31.36 -10.34 4.65
N LEU A 371 -31.58 -9.53 3.61
CA LEU A 371 -31.63 -10.01 2.22
C LEU A 371 -30.26 -10.49 1.73
N ARG A 372 -29.17 -9.85 2.17
CA ARG A 372 -27.80 -10.23 1.83
C ARG A 372 -27.39 -11.57 2.44
N ALA A 373 -27.83 -11.86 3.66
CA ALA A 373 -27.55 -13.11 4.36
C ALA A 373 -28.43 -14.29 3.89
N LEU A 374 -29.53 -14.01 3.20
CA LEU A 374 -30.50 -15.03 2.79
C LEU A 374 -30.01 -15.84 1.59
N ARG A 375 -29.86 -17.16 1.77
CA ARG A 375 -29.56 -18.09 0.66
C ARG A 375 -30.83 -18.44 -0.11
N SER A 376 -31.33 -17.51 -0.92
CA SER A 376 -32.54 -17.67 -1.74
C SER A 376 -32.42 -16.97 -3.10
N ASN A 377 -33.47 -17.07 -3.92
CA ASN A 377 -33.63 -16.42 -5.21
C ASN A 377 -34.13 -14.96 -5.12
N ALA A 378 -34.07 -14.33 -3.94
CA ALA A 378 -34.48 -12.93 -3.74
C ALA A 378 -33.82 -11.95 -4.72
N ARG A 379 -32.52 -12.14 -5.02
CA ARG A 379 -31.80 -11.32 -6.01
C ARG A 379 -32.37 -11.47 -7.42
N GLY A 380 -32.78 -12.69 -7.80
CA GLY A 380 -33.44 -12.94 -9.08
C GLY A 380 -34.78 -12.20 -9.15
N LEU A 381 -35.62 -12.35 -8.12
CA LEU A 381 -36.90 -11.65 -8.03
C LEU A 381 -36.76 -10.13 -8.02
N ALA A 382 -35.73 -9.58 -7.38
CA ALA A 382 -35.50 -8.14 -7.35
C ALA A 382 -35.23 -7.55 -8.75
N ASN A 383 -34.71 -8.36 -9.69
CA ASN A 383 -34.57 -7.95 -11.08
C ASN A 383 -35.91 -7.94 -11.85
N TYR A 384 -36.95 -8.60 -11.34
CA TYR A 384 -38.30 -8.54 -11.89
C TYR A 384 -39.16 -7.47 -11.23
N ASP A 385 -39.13 -7.42 -9.90
CA ASP A 385 -39.98 -6.54 -9.11
C ASP A 385 -39.32 -6.26 -7.74
N ARG A 386 -38.47 -5.22 -7.70
CA ARG A 386 -37.76 -4.83 -6.49
C ARG A 386 -38.70 -4.31 -5.40
N ASP A 387 -39.79 -3.65 -5.75
CA ASP A 387 -40.77 -3.18 -4.77
C ASP A 387 -41.48 -4.34 -4.09
N LEU A 388 -41.84 -5.40 -4.84
CA LEU A 388 -42.44 -6.61 -4.27
C LEU A 388 -41.50 -7.30 -3.29
N VAL A 389 -40.20 -7.38 -3.61
CA VAL A 389 -39.20 -7.95 -2.72
C VAL A 389 -39.11 -7.19 -1.40
N ASP A 390 -39.12 -5.86 -1.46
CA ASP A 390 -39.02 -5.02 -0.27
C ASP A 390 -40.24 -5.15 0.65
N VAL A 391 -41.46 -5.15 0.10
CA VAL A 391 -42.68 -5.32 0.92
C VAL A 391 -42.79 -6.72 1.52
N ILE A 392 -42.36 -7.77 0.81
CA ILE A 392 -42.34 -9.14 1.36
C ILE A 392 -41.28 -9.28 2.46
N ALA A 393 -40.12 -8.64 2.29
CA ALA A 393 -39.07 -8.63 3.32
C ALA A 393 -39.50 -7.93 4.61
N ALA A 394 -40.36 -6.91 4.50
CA ALA A 394 -40.93 -6.19 5.64
C ALA A 394 -42.16 -6.88 6.27
N ALA A 395 -42.81 -7.78 5.53
CA ALA A 395 -43.97 -8.53 6.02
C ALA A 395 -43.61 -9.43 7.21
N ASP A 396 -44.60 -9.73 8.05
CA ASP A 396 -44.41 -10.68 9.14
C ASP A 396 -44.18 -12.12 8.62
N PRO A 397 -43.53 -12.98 9.42
CA PRO A 397 -43.29 -14.38 9.07
C PRO A 397 -44.53 -15.18 8.64
N GLY A 398 -45.70 -14.88 9.20
CA GLY A 398 -46.94 -15.57 8.87
C GLY A 398 -47.39 -15.26 7.44
N LEU A 399 -47.42 -13.96 7.09
CA LEU A 399 -47.74 -13.53 5.74
C LEU A 399 -46.73 -14.07 4.71
N GLN A 400 -45.44 -14.12 5.03
CA GLN A 400 -44.43 -14.74 4.16
C GLN A 400 -44.71 -16.22 3.89
N ARG A 401 -45.14 -17.00 4.90
CA ARG A 401 -45.55 -18.40 4.73
C ARG A 401 -46.78 -18.56 3.86
N ASP A 402 -47.76 -17.69 4.03
CA ASP A 402 -48.99 -17.74 3.24
C ASP A 402 -48.72 -17.41 1.77
N ILE A 403 -47.84 -16.44 1.51
CA ILE A 403 -47.33 -16.14 0.16
C ILE A 403 -46.63 -17.36 -0.45
N ALA A 404 -45.76 -18.03 0.32
CA ALA A 404 -45.04 -19.21 -0.17
C ALA A 404 -45.99 -20.34 -0.57
N ARG A 405 -46.98 -20.67 0.29
CA ARG A 405 -48.00 -21.69 0.02
C ARG A 405 -48.87 -21.33 -1.17
N TRP A 406 -49.29 -20.07 -1.27
CA TRP A 406 -50.07 -19.56 -2.40
C TRP A 406 -49.28 -19.68 -3.71
N ALA A 407 -48.00 -19.31 -3.70
CA ALA A 407 -47.12 -19.41 -4.86
C ALA A 407 -46.93 -20.86 -5.31
N ALA A 408 -46.74 -21.80 -4.38
CA ALA A 408 -46.65 -23.23 -4.68
C ALA A 408 -47.92 -23.77 -5.35
N ARG A 409 -49.11 -23.45 -4.84
CA ARG A 409 -50.38 -23.83 -5.47
C ARG A 409 -50.50 -23.21 -6.86
N ARG A 410 -50.16 -21.93 -7.00
CA ARG A 410 -50.28 -21.22 -8.26
C ARG A 410 -49.32 -21.77 -9.31
N ALA A 411 -48.09 -22.11 -8.94
CA ALA A 411 -47.12 -22.78 -9.81
C ALA A 411 -47.66 -24.13 -10.31
N CYS A 412 -48.24 -24.93 -9.42
CA CYS A 412 -48.81 -26.22 -9.78
C CYS A 412 -50.03 -26.08 -10.70
N ALA A 413 -50.92 -25.12 -10.44
CA ALA A 413 -52.07 -24.84 -11.30
C ALA A 413 -51.65 -24.36 -12.70
N ILE A 414 -50.64 -23.48 -12.79
CA ILE A 414 -50.13 -22.97 -14.08
C ILE A 414 -49.48 -24.09 -14.92
N SER A 415 -48.83 -25.06 -14.27
CA SER A 415 -48.16 -26.18 -14.92
C SER A 415 -49.02 -27.45 -15.06
N GLY A 416 -50.25 -27.44 -14.55
CA GLY A 416 -51.17 -28.59 -14.50
C GLY A 416 -50.76 -29.70 -13.53
N LEU A 417 -49.77 -29.47 -12.67
CA LEU A 417 -49.30 -30.43 -11.67
C LEU A 417 -50.31 -30.65 -10.54
N ASP A 418 -51.25 -29.73 -10.33
CA ASP A 418 -52.36 -29.87 -9.39
C ASP A 418 -53.33 -31.01 -9.75
N THR A 419 -53.37 -31.42 -11.01
CA THR A 419 -54.16 -32.59 -11.46
C THR A 419 -53.47 -33.94 -11.16
N VAL A 420 -52.20 -33.93 -10.79
CA VAL A 420 -51.42 -35.13 -10.46
C VAL A 420 -51.64 -35.47 -8.98
N GLY A 421 -52.36 -36.55 -8.71
CA GLY A 421 -52.88 -36.85 -7.37
C GLY A 421 -51.86 -36.87 -6.22
N TRP A 422 -50.61 -37.29 -6.47
CA TRP A 422 -49.58 -37.29 -5.43
C TRP A 422 -49.02 -35.88 -5.15
N ILE A 423 -48.99 -34.99 -6.16
CA ILE A 423 -48.61 -33.59 -5.98
C ILE A 423 -49.73 -32.83 -5.27
N ALA A 424 -50.99 -33.09 -5.65
CA ALA A 424 -52.15 -32.54 -4.97
C ALA A 424 -52.15 -32.89 -3.47
N ALA A 425 -51.82 -34.13 -3.12
CA ALA A 425 -51.66 -34.55 -1.72
C ALA A 425 -50.51 -33.83 -1.00
N GLY A 426 -49.38 -33.61 -1.68
CA GLY A 426 -48.26 -32.81 -1.17
C GLY A 426 -48.66 -31.36 -0.88
N LEU A 427 -49.38 -30.72 -1.80
CA LEU A 427 -49.94 -29.38 -1.60
C LEU A 427 -50.87 -29.33 -0.37
N SER A 428 -51.79 -30.29 -0.22
CA SER A 428 -52.65 -30.36 0.96
C SER A 428 -51.87 -30.55 2.27
N SER A 429 -50.70 -31.18 2.22
CA SER A 429 -49.82 -31.34 3.39
C SER A 429 -49.16 -30.01 3.77
N LEU A 430 -48.70 -29.22 2.80
CA LEU A 430 -48.21 -27.85 3.04
C LEU A 430 -49.25 -26.94 3.70
N GLU A 431 -50.53 -27.12 3.37
CA GLU A 431 -51.64 -26.36 3.97
C GLU A 431 -51.80 -26.66 5.46
N ARG A 432 -51.53 -27.90 5.86
CA ARG A 432 -51.52 -28.32 7.27
C ARG A 432 -50.20 -27.97 7.97
N GLY A 433 -49.23 -27.39 7.26
CA GLY A 433 -47.89 -27.12 7.78
C GLY A 433 -46.99 -28.36 7.88
N GLU A 434 -47.36 -29.43 7.19
CA GLU A 434 -46.60 -30.68 7.11
C GLU A 434 -45.63 -30.65 5.92
N GLN A 435 -44.58 -31.47 5.98
CA GLN A 435 -43.64 -31.64 4.87
C GLN A 435 -44.36 -32.30 3.68
N PRO A 436 -44.32 -31.73 2.45
CA PRO A 436 -45.07 -32.24 1.31
C PRO A 436 -44.56 -33.59 0.81
N PHE A 437 -43.23 -33.78 0.86
CA PHE A 437 -42.55 -34.97 0.34
C PHE A 437 -41.34 -35.29 1.23
N GLU A 438 -41.09 -36.58 1.48
CA GLU A 438 -39.98 -37.03 2.33
C GLU A 438 -38.61 -36.93 1.63
N ASP A 439 -38.56 -37.16 0.32
CA ASP A 439 -37.33 -37.19 -0.48
C ASP A 439 -37.51 -36.41 -1.80
N GLU A 440 -36.72 -35.34 -1.97
CA GLU A 440 -36.74 -34.50 -3.17
C GLU A 440 -36.25 -35.23 -4.42
N ALA A 441 -35.21 -36.06 -4.32
CA ALA A 441 -34.66 -36.78 -5.47
C ALA A 441 -35.65 -37.82 -5.99
N ALA A 442 -36.27 -38.58 -5.08
CA ALA A 442 -37.33 -39.52 -5.44
C ALA A 442 -38.55 -38.82 -6.05
N THR A 443 -38.83 -37.58 -5.63
CA THR A 443 -39.92 -36.76 -6.17
C THR A 443 -39.63 -36.35 -7.62
N TRP A 444 -38.39 -36.01 -7.95
CA TRP A 444 -37.98 -35.72 -9.33
C TRP A 444 -38.09 -36.95 -10.24
N ASP A 445 -37.60 -38.10 -9.80
CA ASP A 445 -37.70 -39.36 -10.56
C ASP A 445 -39.16 -39.74 -10.84
N ARG A 446 -40.01 -39.53 -9.84
CA ARG A 446 -41.45 -39.75 -9.96
C ARG A 446 -42.11 -38.77 -10.93
N LEU A 447 -41.74 -37.48 -10.91
CA LEU A 447 -42.25 -36.49 -11.87
C LEU A 447 -41.92 -36.90 -13.32
N TRP A 448 -40.69 -37.34 -13.57
CA TRP A 448 -40.25 -37.68 -14.93
C TRP A 448 -40.85 -38.96 -15.48
N SER A 449 -41.12 -39.93 -14.59
CA SER A 449 -41.66 -41.24 -14.95
C SER A 449 -43.19 -41.32 -14.99
N ASP A 450 -43.92 -40.44 -14.28
CA ASP A 450 -45.39 -40.49 -14.23
C ASP A 450 -46.01 -40.03 -15.57
N PRO A 451 -46.70 -40.92 -16.32
CA PRO A 451 -47.30 -40.56 -17.61
C PRO A 451 -48.47 -39.57 -17.49
N ARG A 452 -48.99 -39.36 -16.27
CA ARG A 452 -50.06 -38.38 -16.01
C ARG A 452 -49.53 -36.97 -15.81
N ALA A 453 -48.22 -36.80 -15.60
CA ALA A 453 -47.62 -35.48 -15.48
C ALA A 453 -47.63 -34.78 -16.85
N PRO A 454 -48.17 -33.55 -16.96
CA PRO A 454 -48.11 -32.79 -18.20
C PRO A 454 -46.65 -32.55 -18.64
N ARG A 455 -46.43 -32.46 -19.95
CA ARG A 455 -45.12 -32.17 -20.54
C ARG A 455 -45.22 -30.96 -21.45
N THR A 456 -45.21 -29.79 -20.83
CA THR A 456 -45.26 -28.51 -21.55
C THR A 456 -43.91 -27.82 -21.45
N VAL A 457 -43.58 -27.04 -22.49
CA VAL A 457 -42.37 -26.23 -22.50
C VAL A 457 -42.71 -24.76 -22.61
N VAL A 458 -41.93 -23.91 -21.95
CA VAL A 458 -42.04 -22.45 -21.97
C VAL A 458 -40.69 -21.82 -22.27
N THR A 459 -40.70 -20.56 -22.70
CA THR A 459 -39.50 -19.71 -22.66
C THR A 459 -39.34 -19.18 -21.24
N SER A 460 -38.15 -19.30 -20.66
CA SER A 460 -37.89 -18.75 -19.32
C SER A 460 -38.14 -17.24 -19.28
N PRO A 461 -38.47 -16.65 -18.12
CA PRO A 461 -38.45 -15.21 -17.95
C PRO A 461 -37.10 -14.58 -18.37
N PRO A 462 -37.08 -13.29 -18.76
CA PRO A 462 -35.86 -12.61 -19.15
C PRO A 462 -34.84 -12.58 -17.99
N SER A 463 -33.56 -12.41 -18.30
CA SER A 463 -32.52 -12.15 -17.29
C SER A 463 -31.50 -11.16 -17.84
N PRO A 464 -30.68 -10.51 -16.98
CA PRO A 464 -29.64 -9.60 -17.45
C PRO A 464 -28.66 -10.22 -18.47
N VAL A 465 -28.46 -11.54 -18.40
CA VAL A 465 -27.55 -12.28 -19.30
C VAL A 465 -28.27 -12.78 -20.56
N ARG A 466 -29.59 -13.03 -20.50
CA ARG A 466 -30.43 -13.43 -21.64
C ARG A 466 -31.75 -12.64 -21.66
N PRO A 467 -31.77 -11.46 -22.28
CA PRO A 467 -32.96 -10.60 -22.32
C PRO A 467 -34.16 -11.21 -23.06
N GLN A 468 -33.93 -12.15 -23.98
CA GLN A 468 -35.00 -12.83 -24.73
C GLN A 468 -35.52 -14.10 -24.02
N GLY A 469 -35.02 -14.40 -22.81
CA GLY A 469 -35.28 -15.68 -22.15
C GLY A 469 -34.56 -16.85 -22.84
N THR A 470 -34.73 -18.05 -22.29
CA THR A 470 -34.20 -19.29 -22.89
C THR A 470 -35.38 -20.19 -23.27
N PRO A 471 -35.50 -20.62 -24.55
CA PRO A 471 -36.62 -21.45 -24.99
C PRO A 471 -36.50 -22.89 -24.47
N ASN A 472 -37.60 -23.64 -24.57
CA ASN A 472 -37.69 -25.09 -24.32
C ASN A 472 -37.42 -25.53 -22.86
N PHE A 473 -37.77 -24.70 -21.88
CA PHE A 473 -37.74 -25.10 -20.46
C PHE A 473 -38.97 -25.94 -20.12
N SER A 474 -38.80 -27.07 -19.42
CA SER A 474 -39.94 -27.83 -18.89
C SER A 474 -40.67 -26.99 -17.86
N GLN A 475 -41.96 -26.70 -18.12
CA GLN A 475 -42.78 -25.88 -17.25
C GLN A 475 -42.98 -26.54 -15.88
N GLN A 476 -43.13 -27.86 -15.86
CA GLN A 476 -43.30 -28.67 -14.65
C GLN A 476 -42.04 -28.67 -13.79
N ALA A 477 -40.85 -28.77 -14.40
CA ALA A 477 -39.58 -28.67 -13.67
C ALA A 477 -39.34 -27.26 -13.11
N MET A 478 -39.90 -26.22 -13.72
CA MET A 478 -39.86 -24.88 -13.13
C MET A 478 -40.85 -24.72 -11.97
N ALA A 479 -41.98 -25.44 -12.00
CA ALA A 479 -43.05 -25.32 -11.01
C ALA A 479 -42.82 -26.15 -9.74
N LEU A 480 -42.32 -27.38 -9.86
CA LEU A 480 -42.15 -28.30 -8.74
C LEU A 480 -41.29 -27.72 -7.59
N PRO A 481 -40.18 -26.99 -7.85
CA PRO A 481 -39.40 -26.36 -6.79
C PRO A 481 -40.20 -25.44 -5.87
N ALA A 482 -41.30 -24.86 -6.34
CA ALA A 482 -42.14 -24.00 -5.49
C ALA A 482 -42.74 -24.77 -4.30
N VAL A 483 -43.02 -26.07 -4.48
CA VAL A 483 -43.58 -26.94 -3.45
C VAL A 483 -42.53 -27.27 -2.38
N PHE A 484 -41.29 -27.55 -2.78
CA PHE A 484 -40.18 -27.74 -1.83
C PHE A 484 -39.84 -26.44 -1.10
N ALA A 485 -39.79 -25.33 -1.83
CA ALA A 485 -39.47 -24.01 -1.30
C ALA A 485 -40.47 -23.56 -0.22
N ALA A 486 -41.77 -23.79 -0.42
CA ALA A 486 -42.80 -23.43 0.55
C ALA A 486 -42.62 -24.13 1.92
N ALA A 487 -41.89 -25.24 1.96
CA ALA A 487 -41.56 -25.98 3.18
C ALA A 487 -40.28 -25.49 3.89
N HIS A 488 -39.49 -24.58 3.30
CA HIS A 488 -38.24 -24.08 3.92
C HIS A 488 -38.47 -23.57 5.35
N GLU A 489 -37.52 -23.78 6.26
CA GLU A 489 -37.64 -23.35 7.67
C GLU A 489 -37.72 -21.81 7.80
N ASP A 490 -36.93 -21.11 6.98
CA ASP A 490 -36.95 -19.66 6.91
C ASP A 490 -38.16 -19.18 6.07
N PRO A 491 -39.14 -18.49 6.68
CA PRO A 491 -40.37 -18.06 5.99
C PRO A 491 -40.10 -17.08 4.84
N LEU A 492 -39.07 -16.24 4.96
CA LEU A 492 -38.71 -15.28 3.92
C LEU A 492 -38.05 -15.98 2.73
N ALA A 493 -37.18 -16.97 2.99
CA ALA A 493 -36.63 -17.83 1.93
C ALA A 493 -37.76 -18.57 1.21
N ALA A 494 -38.69 -19.17 1.98
CA ALA A 494 -39.82 -19.90 1.45
C ALA A 494 -40.65 -19.06 0.47
N ALA A 495 -40.96 -17.81 0.85
CA ALA A 495 -41.71 -16.88 0.02
C ALA A 495 -40.97 -16.58 -1.30
N PHE A 496 -39.70 -16.19 -1.23
CA PHE A 496 -38.95 -15.82 -2.43
C PHE A 496 -38.67 -16.99 -3.36
N ASP A 497 -38.30 -18.16 -2.82
CA ASP A 497 -37.99 -19.32 -3.65
C ASP A 497 -39.26 -19.90 -4.30
N ALA A 498 -40.38 -19.90 -3.59
CA ALA A 498 -41.66 -20.32 -4.15
C ALA A 498 -42.17 -19.35 -5.23
N LEU A 499 -42.06 -18.04 -5.00
CA LEU A 499 -42.41 -17.02 -5.99
C LEU A 499 -41.51 -17.06 -7.22
N TRP A 500 -40.20 -17.28 -7.03
CA TRP A 500 -39.25 -17.41 -8.13
C TRP A 500 -39.58 -18.60 -9.03
N ALA A 501 -39.81 -19.77 -8.44
CA ALA A 501 -40.21 -20.97 -9.16
C ALA A 501 -41.55 -20.78 -9.90
N ALA A 502 -42.54 -20.18 -9.23
CA ALA A 502 -43.84 -19.88 -9.83
C ALA A 502 -43.76 -18.87 -11.00
N ALA A 503 -42.94 -17.83 -10.86
CA ALA A 503 -42.65 -16.89 -11.95
C ALA A 503 -41.96 -17.60 -13.12
N GLY A 504 -41.00 -18.48 -12.84
CA GLY A 504 -40.35 -19.34 -13.83
C GLY A 504 -41.33 -20.23 -14.59
N ALA A 505 -42.25 -20.89 -13.89
CA ALA A 505 -43.29 -21.73 -14.47
C ALA A 505 -44.32 -20.95 -15.30
N SER A 506 -44.48 -19.66 -15.02
CA SER A 506 -45.36 -18.76 -15.78
C SER A 506 -44.76 -18.38 -17.14
N GLY A 507 -43.45 -18.54 -17.32
CA GLY A 507 -42.75 -18.26 -18.58
C GLY A 507 -42.63 -16.78 -18.93
N PHE A 508 -42.01 -16.50 -20.08
CA PHE A 508 -41.62 -15.16 -20.53
C PHE A 508 -42.78 -14.16 -20.58
N ASP A 509 -43.95 -14.56 -21.08
CA ASP A 509 -45.12 -13.67 -21.19
C ASP A 509 -45.98 -13.66 -19.91
N GLY A 510 -45.86 -14.69 -19.06
CA GLY A 510 -46.74 -14.89 -17.90
C GLY A 510 -46.17 -14.43 -16.57
N TYR A 511 -44.86 -14.24 -16.45
CA TYR A 511 -44.24 -13.93 -15.14
C TYR A 511 -44.66 -12.56 -14.58
N GLN A 512 -44.80 -11.52 -15.41
CA GLN A 512 -45.25 -10.20 -14.95
C GLN A 512 -46.69 -10.22 -14.44
N PRO A 513 -47.69 -10.73 -15.21
CA PRO A 513 -49.04 -10.92 -14.70
C PRO A 513 -49.10 -11.75 -13.41
N PHE A 514 -48.26 -12.79 -13.30
CA PHE A 514 -48.15 -13.58 -12.08
C PHE A 514 -47.69 -12.74 -10.88
N LEU A 515 -46.59 -11.99 -10.99
CA LEU A 515 -46.10 -11.14 -9.90
C LEU A 515 -47.10 -10.04 -9.51
N THR A 516 -47.82 -9.46 -10.48
CA THR A 516 -48.92 -8.53 -10.19
C THR A 516 -50.03 -9.20 -9.36
N SER A 517 -50.37 -10.46 -9.66
CA SER A 517 -51.42 -11.19 -8.95
C SER A 517 -51.08 -11.47 -7.48
N VAL A 518 -49.79 -11.45 -7.09
CA VAL A 518 -49.36 -11.56 -5.69
C VAL A 518 -49.95 -10.42 -4.85
N ARG A 519 -49.86 -9.17 -5.33
CA ARG A 519 -50.41 -8.00 -4.63
C ARG A 519 -51.94 -8.03 -4.54
N VAL A 520 -52.60 -8.61 -5.54
CA VAL A 520 -54.06 -8.81 -5.53
C VAL A 520 -54.47 -9.86 -4.50
N ALA A 521 -53.70 -10.96 -4.40
CA ALA A 521 -53.96 -12.03 -3.45
C ALA A 521 -53.66 -11.62 -2.00
N PHE A 522 -52.69 -10.72 -1.81
CA PHE A 522 -52.25 -10.23 -0.52
C PHE A 522 -52.29 -8.71 -0.46
N PRO A 523 -53.48 -8.09 -0.29
CA PRO A 523 -53.62 -6.63 -0.20
C PRO A 523 -52.82 -6.00 0.95
N ALA A 524 -52.49 -6.78 1.99
CA ALA A 524 -51.60 -6.36 3.07
C ALA A 524 -50.20 -5.90 2.57
N LEU A 525 -49.78 -6.31 1.37
CA LEU A 525 -48.54 -5.85 0.72
C LEU A 525 -48.67 -4.48 0.03
N THR A 526 -49.86 -3.88 0.03
CA THR A 526 -50.16 -2.59 -0.64
C THR A 526 -50.43 -1.44 0.34
N GLY A 527 -50.28 -1.68 1.65
CA GLY A 527 -50.53 -0.68 2.70
C GLY A 527 -49.29 0.12 3.10
N ASP A 528 -49.44 1.45 2.98
CA ASP A 528 -48.61 2.61 3.36
C ASP A 528 -47.08 2.54 3.21
#